data_AF-A0A2G0E607-F1
#
_entry.id   AF-A0A2G0E607-F1
#
_cell.length_a   1.000
_cell.length_b   1.000
_cell.length_c   1.000
_cell.angle_alpha   90.00
_cell.angle_beta   90.00
_cell.angle_gamma   90.00
#
_symmetry.space_group_name_H-M   'P 1'
#
loop_
_entity.id
_entity.type
_entity.pdbx_description
1 polymer ?
#
loop_
_entity_poly.entity_id
_entity_poly.type
_entity_poly.pdbx_seq_one_letter_code
_entity_poly.pdbx_strand_id
1 'polypeptide(L)'
;LLQNKNHIWDEWAFERYIKSTDYNGPDMTDFGHRSLTDPEFNEEYKKQSKLFCEKILTDDSFAEKYGDLGHIYGYQWRHWETKDGGFIDQIKEVIEAIKKTPDSRRLIVSAWNPEDVPSMALPPCHTMFQFYVQEGRL
;
A
#
# COMPACT_ATOMS: atom_id res chain seq x y z
N LEU A 1 -0.03 8.94 -4.44
CA LEU A 1 -0.07 8.29 -5.77
C LEU A 1 -0.95 9.05 -6.76
N LEU A 2 -2.18 9.41 -6.37
CA LEU A 2 -3.12 10.19 -7.18
C LEU A 2 -2.54 11.48 -7.79
N GLN A 3 -1.72 12.24 -7.05
CA GLN A 3 -1.03 13.44 -7.57
C GLN A 3 -0.14 13.15 -8.79
N ASN A 4 0.30 11.90 -8.95
CA ASN A 4 1.09 11.42 -10.09
C ASN A 4 0.24 10.64 -11.11
N LYS A 5 -1.10 10.80 -11.08
CA LYS A 5 -2.05 10.10 -11.96
C LYS A 5 -1.92 8.57 -11.91
N ASN A 6 -1.48 8.05 -10.77
CA ASN A 6 -1.34 6.63 -10.53
C ASN A 6 -2.51 6.16 -9.64
N HIS A 7 -3.35 5.31 -10.22
CA HIS A 7 -4.61 4.81 -9.64
C HIS A 7 -4.55 3.32 -9.26
N ILE A 8 -3.38 2.69 -9.33
CA ILE A 8 -3.27 1.23 -9.18
C ILE A 8 -3.71 0.73 -7.80
N TRP A 9 -3.75 1.61 -6.79
CA TRP A 9 -4.08 1.26 -5.39
C TRP A 9 -5.45 1.76 -4.93
N ASP A 10 -6.20 2.42 -5.80
CA ASP A 10 -7.40 3.16 -5.40
C ASP A 10 -8.51 2.25 -4.88
N GLU A 11 -8.65 1.05 -5.46
CA GLU A 11 -9.74 0.12 -5.14
C GLU A 11 -9.70 -0.36 -3.68
N TRP A 12 -8.51 -0.61 -3.11
CA TRP A 12 -8.39 -1.02 -1.71
C TRP A 12 -8.78 0.12 -0.74
N ALA A 13 -8.37 1.35 -1.05
CA ALA A 13 -8.74 2.52 -0.26
C ALA A 13 -10.25 2.80 -0.37
N PHE A 14 -10.78 2.70 -1.59
CA PHE A 14 -12.20 2.88 -1.88
C PHE A 14 -13.07 1.83 -1.19
N GLU A 15 -12.66 0.56 -1.21
CA GLU A 15 -13.36 -0.53 -0.53
C GLU A 15 -13.45 -0.28 0.99
N ARG A 16 -12.38 0.21 1.62
CA ARG A 16 -12.42 0.60 3.03
C ARG A 16 -13.39 1.75 3.28
N TYR A 17 -13.40 2.75 2.39
CA TYR A 17 -14.29 3.90 2.50
C TYR A 17 -15.76 3.48 2.43
N ILE A 18 -16.16 2.69 1.43
CA ILE A 18 -17.57 2.28 1.24
C ILE A 18 -18.09 1.36 2.35
N LYS A 19 -17.20 0.64 3.05
CA LYS A 19 -17.54 -0.19 4.23
C LYS A 19 -17.66 0.63 5.52
N SER A 20 -17.29 1.90 5.51
CA SER A 20 -17.32 2.76 6.68
C SER A 20 -18.67 3.43 6.90
N THR A 21 -18.92 3.91 8.12
CA THR A 21 -20.14 4.67 8.47
C THR A 21 -20.24 6.04 7.78
N ASP A 22 -19.15 6.54 7.21
CA ASP A 22 -19.12 7.86 6.58
C ASP A 22 -19.54 7.81 5.11
N TYR A 23 -19.68 6.61 4.55
CA TYR A 23 -20.15 6.43 3.18
C TYR A 23 -21.67 6.50 3.14
N ASN A 24 -22.19 7.49 2.40
CA ASN A 24 -23.62 7.74 2.23
C ASN A 24 -24.03 7.67 0.75
N GLY A 25 -23.20 7.04 -0.09
CA GLY A 25 -23.48 6.85 -1.51
C GLY A 25 -24.36 5.63 -1.80
N PRO A 26 -24.58 5.32 -3.08
CA PRO A 26 -25.29 4.09 -3.48
C PRO A 26 -24.53 2.84 -3.07
N ASP A 27 -25.21 1.71 -2.98
CA ASP A 27 -24.57 0.43 -2.62
C ASP A 27 -23.45 0.07 -3.62
N MET A 28 -22.21 0.04 -3.12
CA MET A 28 -21.00 -0.31 -3.84
C MET A 28 -20.45 -1.69 -3.45
N THR A 29 -21.22 -2.52 -2.74
CA THR A 29 -20.76 -3.88 -2.42
C THR A 29 -20.46 -4.67 -3.68
N ASP A 30 -19.35 -5.43 -3.68
CA ASP A 30 -18.92 -6.24 -4.83
C ASP A 30 -18.71 -5.44 -6.14
N PHE A 31 -18.30 -4.17 -6.03
CA PHE A 31 -18.15 -3.26 -7.18
C PHE A 31 -17.22 -3.81 -8.27
N GLY A 32 -16.19 -4.57 -7.91
CA GLY A 32 -15.23 -5.13 -8.85
C GLY A 32 -15.87 -6.10 -9.85
N HIS A 33 -16.81 -6.94 -9.41
CA HIS A 33 -17.53 -7.84 -10.32
C HIS A 33 -18.73 -7.14 -10.97
N ARG A 34 -19.52 -6.39 -10.20
CA ARG A 34 -20.74 -5.74 -10.71
C ARG A 34 -20.45 -4.76 -11.85
N SER A 35 -19.34 -4.01 -11.77
CA SER A 35 -18.95 -3.06 -12.82
C SER A 35 -18.65 -3.72 -14.17
N LEU A 36 -18.34 -5.02 -14.19
CA LEU A 36 -18.09 -5.77 -15.42
C LEU A 36 -19.37 -6.23 -16.11
N THR A 37 -20.45 -6.43 -15.34
CA THR A 37 -21.69 -7.06 -15.82
C THR A 37 -22.87 -6.09 -15.92
N ASP A 38 -22.84 -4.99 -15.17
CA ASP A 38 -23.91 -3.99 -15.11
C ASP A 38 -23.37 -2.62 -15.56
N PRO A 39 -23.71 -2.18 -16.80
CA PRO A 39 -23.26 -0.90 -17.34
C PRO A 39 -23.77 0.32 -16.55
N GLU A 40 -24.98 0.27 -16.01
CA GLU A 40 -25.55 1.39 -15.24
C GLU A 40 -24.81 1.52 -13.90
N PHE A 41 -24.57 0.39 -13.23
CA PHE A 41 -23.74 0.36 -12.04
C PHE A 41 -22.31 0.82 -12.32
N ASN A 42 -21.71 0.44 -13.45
CA ASN A 42 -20.35 0.84 -13.80
C ASN A 42 -20.21 2.37 -13.92
N GLU A 43 -21.20 3.05 -14.49
CA GLU A 43 -21.20 4.51 -14.55
C GLU A 43 -21.29 5.16 -13.16
N GLU A 44 -22.12 4.60 -12.28
CA GLU A 44 -22.20 5.08 -10.89
C GLU A 44 -20.89 4.77 -10.11
N TYR A 45 -20.30 3.60 -10.30
CA TYR A 45 -19.00 3.24 -9.72
C TYR A 45 -17.90 4.22 -10.15
N LYS A 46 -17.77 4.51 -11.45
CA LYS A 46 -16.80 5.49 -11.96
C LYS A 46 -17.00 6.87 -11.34
N LYS A 47 -18.26 7.29 -11.19
CA LYS A 47 -18.60 8.57 -10.55
C LYS A 47 -18.20 8.59 -9.07
N GLN A 48 -18.53 7.56 -8.31
CA GLN A 48 -18.18 7.47 -6.89
C GLN A 48 -16.67 7.34 -6.67
N SER A 49 -15.98 6.54 -7.49
CA SER A 49 -14.52 6.41 -7.49
C SER A 49 -13.84 7.74 -7.79
N LYS A 50 -14.32 8.48 -8.79
CA LYS A 50 -13.80 9.83 -9.11
C LYS A 50 -13.98 10.80 -7.94
N LEU A 51 -15.18 10.84 -7.34
CA LEU A 51 -15.46 11.70 -6.18
C LEU A 51 -14.55 11.35 -4.99
N PHE A 52 -14.31 10.06 -4.76
CA PHE A 52 -13.38 9.60 -3.74
C PHE A 52 -11.96 10.10 -4.00
N CYS A 53 -11.42 9.89 -5.21
CA CYS A 53 -10.08 10.34 -5.57
C CYS A 53 -9.93 11.87 -5.48
N GLU A 54 -10.94 12.63 -5.91
CA GLU A 54 -10.97 14.08 -5.77
C GLU A 54 -10.90 14.48 -4.29
N LYS A 55 -11.72 13.85 -3.43
CA LYS A 55 -11.73 14.15 -2.00
C LYS A 55 -10.41 13.81 -1.32
N ILE A 56 -9.76 12.70 -1.69
CA ILE A 56 -8.40 12.37 -1.21
C ILE A 56 -7.38 13.45 -1.62
N LEU A 57 -7.55 14.11 -2.78
CA LEU A 57 -6.63 15.15 -3.24
C LEU A 57 -6.87 16.52 -2.60
N THR A 58 -8.10 16.81 -2.16
CA THR A 58 -8.50 18.17 -1.75
C THR A 58 -8.81 18.32 -0.27
N ASP A 59 -9.00 17.22 0.46
CA ASP A 59 -9.34 17.23 1.88
C ASP A 59 -8.33 16.36 2.66
N ASP A 60 -7.39 17.01 3.32
CA ASP A 60 -6.32 16.35 4.08
C ASP A 60 -6.87 15.43 5.18
N SER A 61 -7.97 15.81 5.84
CA SER A 61 -8.57 15.01 6.90
C SER A 61 -9.20 13.73 6.36
N PHE A 62 -9.81 13.82 5.17
CA PHE A 62 -10.33 12.67 4.45
C PHE A 62 -9.20 11.78 3.93
N ALA A 63 -8.13 12.38 3.43
CA ALA A 63 -6.93 11.68 2.97
C ALA A 63 -6.25 10.90 4.09
N GLU A 64 -6.10 11.50 5.27
CA GLU A 64 -5.53 10.83 6.45
C GLU A 64 -6.39 9.63 6.87
N LYS A 65 -7.73 9.79 6.87
CA LYS A 65 -8.64 8.73 7.30
C LYS A 65 -8.82 7.60 6.29
N TYR A 66 -8.86 7.89 4.99
CA TYR A 66 -9.24 6.92 3.95
C TYR A 66 -8.17 6.67 2.89
N GLY A 67 -7.12 7.48 2.81
CA GLY A 67 -6.04 7.34 1.84
C GLY A 67 -4.90 6.44 2.29
N ASP A 68 -4.75 6.20 3.59
CA ASP A 68 -3.74 5.29 4.13
C ASP A 68 -4.14 3.82 3.87
N LEU A 69 -3.23 2.99 3.36
CA LEU A 69 -3.46 1.55 3.13
C LEU A 69 -2.93 0.66 4.26
N GLY A 70 -2.41 1.27 5.34
CA GLY A 70 -1.80 0.60 6.47
C GLY A 70 -0.36 0.19 6.19
N HIS A 71 0.10 -0.83 6.91
CA HIS A 71 1.49 -1.27 6.94
C HIS A 71 1.90 -2.09 5.70
N ILE A 72 1.71 -1.56 4.49
CA ILE A 72 2.12 -2.19 3.23
C ILE A 72 3.62 -1.96 2.92
N TYR A 73 4.07 -2.20 1.69
CA TYR A 73 5.49 -2.21 1.30
C TYR A 73 6.34 -1.05 1.86
N GLY A 74 5.91 0.21 1.67
CA GLY A 74 6.68 1.37 2.09
C GLY A 74 6.92 1.42 3.60
N TYR A 75 5.89 1.06 4.37
CA TYR A 75 5.97 0.97 5.83
C TYR A 75 6.93 -0.14 6.25
N GLN A 76 6.76 -1.36 5.74
CA GLN A 76 7.63 -2.49 6.09
C GLN A 76 9.10 -2.21 5.74
N TRP A 77 9.36 -1.61 4.58
CA TRP A 77 10.72 -1.35 4.10
C TRP A 77 11.46 -0.25 4.86
N ARG A 78 10.74 0.73 5.40
CA ARG A 78 11.33 1.97 5.97
C ARG A 78 11.02 2.20 7.45
N HIS A 79 10.08 1.43 8.00
CA HIS A 79 9.49 1.66 9.31
C HIS A 79 8.99 0.36 9.95
N TRP A 80 9.76 -0.73 9.85
CA TRP A 80 9.40 -1.98 10.51
C TRP A 80 9.43 -1.78 12.04
N GLU A 81 8.27 -1.76 12.68
CA GLU A 81 8.14 -1.52 14.13
C GLU A 81 8.84 -2.60 14.97
N THR A 82 9.51 -2.16 16.02
CA THR A 82 10.15 -3.04 16.99
C THR A 82 9.41 -3.02 18.33
N LYS A 83 9.53 -4.12 19.09
CA LYS A 83 8.80 -4.31 20.35
C LYS A 83 9.10 -3.27 21.43
N ASP A 84 10.26 -2.61 21.34
CA ASP A 84 10.70 -1.54 22.23
C ASP A 84 10.24 -0.14 21.79
N GLY A 85 9.39 -0.05 20.76
CA GLY A 85 8.82 1.21 20.27
C GLY A 85 9.72 1.98 19.30
N GLY A 86 10.79 1.35 18.82
CA GLY A 86 11.60 1.84 17.71
C GLY A 86 11.09 1.33 16.36
N PHE A 87 11.90 1.56 15.32
CA PHE A 87 11.67 0.97 14.00
C PHE A 87 12.99 0.68 13.28
N ILE A 88 12.94 -0.26 12.34
CA ILE A 88 14.05 -0.65 11.46
C ILE A 88 13.80 -0.09 10.06
N ASP A 89 14.75 0.68 9.52
CA ASP A 89 14.75 1.13 8.12
C ASP A 89 15.59 0.15 7.28
N GLN A 90 14.94 -0.94 6.86
CA GLN A 90 15.60 -2.05 6.15
C GLN A 90 16.29 -1.60 4.86
N ILE A 91 15.70 -0.66 4.11
CA ILE A 91 16.29 -0.12 2.87
C ILE A 91 17.54 0.69 3.17
N LYS A 92 17.50 1.58 4.17
CA LYS A 92 18.68 2.36 4.55
C LYS A 92 19.80 1.45 5.02
N GLU A 93 19.48 0.47 5.84
CA GLU A 93 20.46 -0.48 6.38
C GLU A 93 21.09 -1.35 5.29
N VAL A 94 20.29 -1.89 4.34
CA VAL A 94 20.82 -2.72 3.27
C VAL A 94 21.68 -1.92 2.27
N ILE A 95 21.33 -0.65 2.00
CA ILE A 95 22.16 0.24 1.17
C ILE A 95 23.52 0.49 1.85
N GLU A 96 23.52 0.74 3.16
CA GLU A 96 24.77 0.92 3.92
C GLU A 96 25.59 -0.38 4.00
N ALA A 97 24.93 -1.53 4.13
CA ALA A 97 25.58 -2.84 4.09
C ALA A 97 26.18 -3.13 2.71
N ILE A 98 25.50 -2.82 1.60
CA ILE A 98 26.06 -2.96 0.24
C ILE A 98 27.36 -2.14 0.11
N LYS A 99 27.42 -0.93 0.67
CA LYS A 99 28.61 -0.07 0.59
C LYS A 99 29.79 -0.59 1.44
N LYS A 100 29.52 -1.17 2.61
CA LYS A 100 30.53 -1.52 3.62
C LYS A 100 30.95 -3.00 3.57
N THR A 101 29.99 -3.88 3.30
CA THR A 101 30.13 -5.34 3.30
C THR A 101 29.40 -5.95 2.09
N PRO A 102 29.82 -5.61 0.85
CA PRO A 102 29.13 -6.00 -0.39
C PRO A 102 29.04 -7.51 -0.63
N ASP A 103 29.96 -8.30 -0.07
CA ASP A 103 30.01 -9.75 -0.16
C ASP A 103 29.06 -10.46 0.84
N SER A 104 28.36 -9.67 1.67
CA SER A 104 27.37 -10.17 2.62
C SER A 104 26.29 -10.98 1.91
N ARG A 105 26.04 -12.20 2.43
CA ARG A 105 24.92 -13.07 2.00
C ARG A 105 23.62 -12.76 2.75
N ARG A 106 23.56 -11.63 3.46
CA ARG A 106 22.45 -11.22 4.34
C ARG A 106 21.84 -9.89 3.93
N LEU A 107 22.08 -9.44 2.69
CA LEU A 107 21.53 -8.20 2.15
C LEU A 107 20.06 -8.40 1.78
N ILE A 108 19.19 -8.52 2.77
CA ILE A 108 17.78 -8.91 2.62
C ILE A 108 16.88 -7.78 3.08
N VAL A 109 15.74 -7.63 2.41
CA VAL A 109 14.60 -6.81 2.86
C VAL A 109 13.35 -7.67 2.80
N SER A 110 12.54 -7.64 3.85
CA SER A 110 11.27 -8.36 3.93
C SER A 110 10.10 -7.40 4.05
N ALA A 111 9.02 -7.68 3.33
CA ALA A 111 7.71 -7.06 3.54
C ALA A 111 6.79 -7.98 4.38
N TRP A 112 7.17 -9.24 4.61
CA TRP A 112 6.33 -10.20 5.30
C TRP A 112 6.43 -10.06 6.81
N ASN A 113 5.54 -9.24 7.40
CA ASN A 113 5.35 -9.14 8.85
C ASN A 113 4.15 -10.00 9.30
N PRO A 114 4.35 -11.13 10.00
CA PRO A 114 3.26 -11.97 10.48
C PRO A 114 2.25 -11.26 11.40
N GLU A 115 2.65 -10.20 12.09
CA GLU A 115 1.79 -9.43 12.99
C GLU A 115 0.82 -8.51 12.23
N ASP A 116 1.31 -7.88 11.16
CA ASP A 116 0.52 -6.93 10.37
C ASP A 116 -0.33 -7.62 9.29
N VAL A 117 0.10 -8.77 8.76
CA VAL A 117 -0.59 -9.46 7.65
C VAL A 117 -2.12 -9.60 7.85
N PRO A 118 -2.65 -9.93 9.04
CA PRO A 118 -4.09 -10.02 9.27
C PRO A 118 -4.87 -8.70 9.15
N SER A 119 -4.22 -7.54 9.31
CA SER A 119 -4.86 -6.21 9.27
C SER A 119 -4.59 -5.44 7.97
N MET A 120 -3.67 -5.92 7.11
CA MET A 120 -3.38 -5.29 5.83
C MET A 120 -4.55 -5.40 4.85
N ALA A 121 -4.79 -4.33 4.07
CA ALA A 121 -5.77 -4.35 2.98
C ALA A 121 -5.43 -5.41 1.91
N LEU A 122 -4.13 -5.63 1.67
CA LEU A 122 -3.61 -6.71 0.84
C LEU A 122 -2.25 -7.16 1.37
N PRO A 123 -2.09 -8.43 1.79
CA PRO A 123 -0.78 -8.97 2.16
C PRO A 123 0.22 -8.85 1.01
N PRO A 124 1.51 -8.63 1.29
CA PRO A 124 2.50 -8.35 0.26
C PRO A 124 2.76 -9.59 -0.60
N CYS A 125 2.46 -9.50 -1.90
CA CYS A 125 2.79 -10.54 -2.89
C CYS A 125 4.31 -10.66 -3.10
N HIS A 126 5.03 -9.54 -3.01
CA HIS A 126 6.49 -9.50 -3.08
C HIS A 126 7.04 -9.58 -1.64
N THR A 127 7.14 -10.81 -1.13
CA THR A 127 7.35 -11.08 0.29
C THR A 127 8.72 -10.64 0.79
N MET A 128 9.77 -10.86 0.01
CA MET A 128 11.14 -10.43 0.30
C MET A 128 12.01 -10.42 -0.96
N PHE A 129 13.14 -9.73 -0.86
CA PHE A 129 14.19 -9.75 -1.88
C PHE A 129 15.58 -9.71 -1.25
N GLN A 130 16.57 -10.15 -2.02
CA GLN A 130 17.96 -10.20 -1.62
C GLN A 130 18.84 -9.50 -2.67
N PHE A 131 19.81 -8.72 -2.22
CA PHE A 131 20.86 -8.17 -3.05
C PHE A 131 22.12 -9.04 -3.02
N TYR A 132 22.92 -8.92 -4.07
CA TYR A 132 24.19 -9.60 -4.21
C TYR A 132 25.15 -8.72 -5.00
N VAL A 133 26.43 -8.64 -4.59
CA VAL A 133 27.43 -7.87 -5.32
C VAL A 133 28.55 -8.79 -5.79
N GLN A 134 28.88 -8.72 -7.07
CA GLN A 134 30.00 -9.44 -7.68
C GLN A 134 30.66 -8.58 -8.76
N GLU A 135 31.99 -8.46 -8.71
CA GLU A 135 32.77 -7.73 -9.73
C GLU A 135 32.27 -6.29 -9.98
N GLY A 136 31.86 -5.61 -8.92
CA GLY A 136 31.33 -4.24 -8.98
C GLY A 136 29.92 -4.12 -9.56
N ARG A 137 29.19 -5.23 -9.71
CA ARG A 137 27.78 -5.26 -10.15
C ARG A 137 26.88 -5.66 -9.00
N LEU A 138 25.76 -4.96 -8.86
CA LEU A 138 24.64 -5.27 -7.98
C LEU A 138 23.59 -6.08 -8.75
#